data_AF-A0A9D2NSB6-F1
#
_entry.id   AF-A0A9D2NSB6-F1
#
_cell.length_a   1.000
_cell.length_b   1.000
_cell.length_c   1.000
_cell.angle_alpha   90.00
_cell.angle_beta   90.00
_cell.angle_gamma   90.00
#
_symmetry.space_group_name_H-M   'P 1'
#
loop_
_entity.id
_entity.type
_entity.pdbx_description
1 polymer ?
#
loop_
_entity_poly.entity_id
_entity_poly.type
_entity_poly.pdbx_seq_one_letter_code
_entity_poly.pdbx_strand_id
1 'polypeptide(L)'
;MKSSDQIKAIRAQLNLSQSELAKRLGVSFATVNRWEKERCEPSQIAVHAIKNLCTENNIDFSRLEGTAVITSNEIVTLYHGSKSGLQGPIAPISRDRCDFGRGFYMGTERLQPLTLICNYPAGKLYTLQADLTGLKILDVEVSLDWALLIAFSRGKLESVKGSQIYQQYAAMAEGCDMVIGYIADDRMFVVLDRFFNGEITDLALIHSLSALKLGKQYVALTEKACSQIKILDKQHISKEDRESLKIKSEANRANGIALADEICRKYRREGRFFDEILKAGE
;
A
#
# COMPACT_ATOMS: atom_id res chain seq x y z
N MET A 1 -2.66 3.36 -12.54
CA MET A 1 -2.26 3.48 -13.96
C MET A 1 -2.61 2.18 -14.66
N LYS A 2 -3.17 2.19 -15.88
CA LYS A 2 -3.49 0.94 -16.61
C LYS A 2 -2.21 0.31 -17.17
N SER A 3 -2.19 -1.01 -17.40
CA SER A 3 -1.07 -1.72 -18.02
C SER A 3 -0.69 -1.16 -19.39
N SER A 4 -1.67 -0.68 -20.15
CA SER A 4 -1.47 -0.02 -21.45
C SER A 4 -0.60 1.23 -21.34
N ASP A 5 -0.84 2.06 -20.31
CA ASP A 5 -0.09 3.29 -20.05
C ASP A 5 1.32 2.99 -19.53
N GLN A 6 1.46 1.97 -18.70
CA GLN A 6 2.76 1.48 -18.23
C GLN A 6 3.65 1.03 -19.40
N ILE A 7 3.12 0.20 -20.29
CA ILE A 7 3.88 -0.33 -21.44
C ILE A 7 4.29 0.80 -22.39
N LYS A 8 3.40 1.77 -22.63
CA LYS A 8 3.73 2.97 -23.42
C LYS A 8 4.83 3.80 -22.77
N ALA A 9 4.77 3.98 -21.45
CA ALA A 9 5.76 4.75 -20.70
C ALA A 9 7.14 4.08 -20.72
N ILE A 10 7.21 2.76 -20.50
CA ILE A 10 8.46 1.97 -20.60
C ILE A 10 9.05 2.11 -22.01
N ARG A 11 8.21 1.92 -23.03
CA ARG A 11 8.63 2.03 -24.43
C ARG A 11 9.17 3.42 -24.75
N ALA A 12 8.52 4.48 -24.26
CA ALA A 12 8.94 5.86 -24.47
C ALA A 12 10.28 6.16 -23.77
N GLN A 13 10.48 5.70 -22.54
CA GLN A 13 11.74 5.88 -21.80
C GLN A 13 12.92 5.16 -22.46
N LEU A 14 12.68 3.99 -23.06
CA LEU A 14 13.69 3.24 -23.82
C LEU A 14 13.89 3.77 -25.26
N ASN A 15 13.12 4.78 -25.67
CA ASN A 15 13.09 5.30 -27.04
C ASN A 15 12.88 4.20 -28.11
N LEU A 16 11.95 3.28 -27.86
CA LEU A 16 11.67 2.15 -28.74
C LEU A 16 10.35 2.34 -29.52
N SER A 17 10.31 1.80 -30.73
CA SER A 17 9.06 1.49 -31.44
C SER A 17 8.38 0.25 -30.85
N GLN A 18 7.09 0.04 -31.14
CA GLN A 18 6.36 -1.17 -30.71
C GLN A 18 7.03 -2.45 -31.24
N SER A 19 7.59 -2.39 -32.45
CA SER A 19 8.30 -3.52 -33.07
C SER A 19 9.61 -3.85 -32.35
N GLU A 20 10.36 -2.84 -31.92
CA GLU A 20 11.60 -3.04 -31.17
C GLU A 20 11.35 -3.54 -29.76
N LEU A 21 10.31 -3.02 -29.09
CA LEU A 21 9.87 -3.55 -27.80
C LEU A 21 9.46 -5.02 -27.93
N ALA A 22 8.67 -5.36 -28.95
CA ALA A 22 8.26 -6.74 -29.21
C ALA A 22 9.47 -7.67 -29.41
N LYS A 23 10.47 -7.22 -30.17
CA LYS A 23 11.73 -7.94 -30.38
C LYS A 23 12.50 -8.18 -29.08
N ARG A 24 12.62 -7.16 -28.22
CA ARG A 24 13.30 -7.30 -26.91
C ARG A 24 12.55 -8.23 -25.95
N LEU A 25 11.22 -8.21 -25.99
CA LEU A 25 10.37 -9.04 -25.13
C LEU A 25 10.13 -10.46 -25.66
N GLY A 26 10.63 -10.79 -26.86
CA GLY A 26 10.42 -12.11 -27.48
C GLY A 26 8.96 -12.38 -27.88
N VAL A 27 8.18 -11.33 -28.18
CA VAL A 27 6.77 -11.44 -28.58
C VAL A 27 6.53 -10.80 -29.96
N SER A 28 5.34 -11.00 -30.53
CA SER A 28 4.97 -10.38 -31.81
C SER A 28 4.61 -8.89 -31.65
N PHE A 29 4.81 -8.08 -32.70
CA PHE A 29 4.30 -6.70 -32.75
C PHE A 29 2.80 -6.62 -32.43
N ALA A 30 2.00 -7.54 -32.98
CA ALA A 30 0.57 -7.58 -32.76
C ALA A 30 0.19 -7.83 -31.29
N THR A 31 1.07 -8.46 -30.51
CA THR A 31 0.92 -8.65 -29.07
C THR A 31 1.08 -7.32 -28.34
N VAL A 32 2.19 -6.61 -28.57
CA VAL A 32 2.44 -5.29 -27.96
C VAL A 32 1.37 -4.27 -28.37
N ASN A 33 0.95 -4.27 -29.64
CA ASN A 33 -0.10 -3.36 -30.14
C ASN A 33 -1.44 -3.58 -29.41
N ARG A 34 -1.79 -4.84 -29.13
CA ARG A 34 -3.00 -5.18 -28.39
C ARG A 34 -2.92 -4.73 -26.93
N TRP A 35 -1.75 -4.87 -26.28
CA TRP A 35 -1.54 -4.37 -24.92
C TRP A 35 -1.69 -2.85 -24.84
N GLU A 36 -1.02 -2.10 -25.72
CA GLU A 36 -1.08 -0.63 -25.71
C GLU A 36 -2.46 -0.04 -26.09
N LYS A 37 -3.30 -0.82 -26.78
CA LYS A 37 -4.68 -0.47 -27.15
C LYS A 37 -5.73 -1.04 -26.19
N GLU A 38 -5.33 -1.60 -25.05
CA GLU A 38 -6.25 -2.17 -24.05
C GLU A 38 -7.12 -3.31 -24.60
N ARG A 39 -6.65 -4.01 -25.63
CA ARG A 39 -7.37 -5.12 -26.27
C ARG A 39 -7.12 -6.45 -25.54
N CYS A 40 -5.99 -6.58 -24.86
CA CYS A 40 -5.68 -7.69 -23.96
C CYS A 40 -4.57 -7.30 -22.98
N GLU A 41 -4.43 -8.04 -21.88
CA GLU A 41 -3.37 -7.87 -20.90
C GLU A 41 -2.14 -8.74 -21.21
N PRO A 42 -0.93 -8.36 -20.77
CA PRO A 42 0.25 -9.21 -20.85
C PRO A 42 0.08 -10.49 -20.01
N SER A 43 0.58 -11.61 -20.53
CA SER A 43 0.70 -12.83 -19.74
C SER A 43 1.79 -12.68 -18.68
N GLN A 44 1.80 -13.54 -17.65
CA GLN A 44 2.85 -13.50 -16.61
C GLN A 44 4.27 -13.61 -17.18
N ILE A 45 4.46 -14.41 -18.22
CA ILE A 45 5.74 -14.54 -18.94
C ILE A 45 6.14 -13.19 -19.56
N ALA A 46 5.19 -12.49 -20.18
CA ALA A 46 5.43 -11.18 -20.76
C ALA A 46 5.69 -10.11 -19.69
N VAL A 47 4.95 -10.12 -18.58
CA VAL A 47 5.20 -9.22 -17.45
C VAL A 47 6.61 -9.42 -16.90
N HIS A 48 7.06 -10.67 -16.75
CA HIS A 48 8.41 -10.98 -16.29
C HIS A 48 9.48 -10.48 -17.27
N ALA A 49 9.29 -10.68 -18.57
CA ALA A 49 10.18 -10.15 -19.59
C ALA A 49 10.25 -8.61 -19.57
N ILE A 50 9.12 -7.94 -19.35
CA ILE A 50 9.06 -6.48 -19.20
C ILE A 50 9.82 -6.02 -17.96
N LYS A 51 9.63 -6.70 -16.82
CA LYS A 51 10.36 -6.39 -15.57
C LYS A 51 11.87 -6.53 -15.77
N ASN A 52 12.33 -7.62 -16.38
CA ASN A 52 13.75 -7.85 -16.66
C ASN A 52 14.32 -6.76 -17.58
N LEU A 53 13.58 -6.41 -18.65
CA LEU A 53 13.97 -5.32 -19.55
C LEU A 53 14.10 -3.97 -18.81
N CYS A 54 13.22 -3.71 -17.83
CA CYS A 54 13.31 -2.49 -17.03
C CYS A 54 14.55 -2.49 -16.13
N THR A 55 14.82 -3.60 -15.43
CA THR A 55 16.01 -3.79 -14.59
C THR A 55 17.30 -3.58 -15.39
N GLU A 56 17.42 -4.17 -16.58
CA GLU A 56 18.60 -4.04 -17.46
C GLU A 56 18.89 -2.58 -17.88
N ASN A 57 17.86 -1.74 -17.92
CA ASN A 57 17.97 -0.37 -18.41
C ASN A 57 17.86 0.66 -17.27
N ASN A 58 18.00 0.23 -16.01
CA ASN A 58 17.81 1.07 -14.81
C ASN A 58 16.47 1.83 -14.81
N ILE A 59 15.45 1.25 -15.45
CA ILE A 59 14.08 1.74 -15.38
C ILE A 59 13.45 1.09 -14.16
N ASP A 60 13.08 1.94 -13.22
CA ASP A 60 12.36 1.50 -12.05
C ASP A 60 10.91 1.15 -12.44
N PHE A 61 10.66 -0.14 -12.72
CA PHE A 61 9.33 -0.65 -13.04
C PHE A 61 8.31 -0.34 -11.93
N SER A 62 8.79 -0.16 -10.70
CA SER A 62 7.97 0.17 -9.52
C SER A 62 7.46 1.62 -9.54
N ARG A 63 8.22 2.56 -10.14
CA ARG A 63 7.72 3.93 -10.44
C ARG A 63 6.59 3.95 -11.46
N LEU A 64 6.43 2.89 -12.22
CA LEU A 64 5.30 2.71 -13.14
C LEU A 64 4.13 1.97 -12.45
N GLU A 65 4.36 1.36 -11.29
CA GLU A 65 3.35 0.80 -10.39
C GLU A 65 2.87 1.84 -9.36
N GLY A 66 2.37 2.99 -9.82
CA GLY A 66 1.43 3.82 -9.03
C GLY A 66 1.96 4.46 -7.73
N THR A 67 3.25 4.38 -7.41
CA THR A 67 3.85 5.14 -6.32
C THR A 67 4.38 6.47 -6.85
N ALA A 68 3.80 7.59 -6.43
CA ALA A 68 4.18 8.92 -6.90
C ALA A 68 4.20 9.95 -5.77
N VAL A 69 5.17 10.86 -5.85
CA VAL A 69 5.11 12.10 -5.07
C VAL A 69 4.21 13.08 -5.80
N ILE A 70 3.11 13.47 -5.16
CA ILE A 70 2.09 14.36 -5.72
C ILE A 70 1.84 15.57 -4.81
N THR A 71 1.10 16.52 -5.35
CA THR A 71 0.49 17.62 -4.60
C THR A 71 -1.01 17.62 -4.90
N SER A 72 -1.83 17.96 -3.92
CA SER A 72 -3.29 18.08 -4.08
C SER A 72 -3.77 19.36 -3.41
N ASN A 73 -4.85 19.95 -3.92
CA ASN A 73 -5.55 21.09 -3.28
C ASN A 73 -6.92 20.65 -2.72
N GLU A 74 -7.11 19.34 -2.57
CA GLU A 74 -8.36 18.79 -2.06
C GLU A 74 -8.46 18.94 -0.54
N ILE A 75 -9.69 19.09 -0.08
CA ILE A 75 -10.03 19.01 1.34
C ILE A 75 -10.81 17.72 1.53
N VAL A 76 -10.28 16.82 2.35
CA VAL A 76 -10.81 15.46 2.53
C VAL A 76 -11.37 15.25 3.94
N THR A 77 -12.47 14.51 4.03
CA THR A 77 -13.03 14.06 5.31
C THR A 77 -12.49 12.68 5.66
N LEU A 78 -11.91 12.55 6.85
CA LEU A 78 -11.23 11.34 7.31
C LEU A 78 -11.65 10.97 8.72
N TYR A 79 -11.34 9.75 9.13
CA TYR A 79 -11.68 9.21 10.44
C TYR A 79 -10.44 8.77 11.21
N HIS A 80 -10.41 9.08 12.51
CA HIS A 80 -9.35 8.65 13.43
C HIS A 80 -9.95 8.00 14.67
N GLY A 81 -9.38 6.87 15.09
CA GLY A 81 -9.76 6.19 16.32
C GLY A 81 -8.67 6.35 17.38
N SER A 82 -8.98 7.04 18.47
CA SER A 82 -8.07 7.15 19.61
C SER A 82 -8.54 6.25 20.76
N LYS A 83 -7.61 5.49 21.36
CA LYS A 83 -7.88 4.56 22.46
C LYS A 83 -8.20 5.26 23.79
N SER A 84 -7.69 6.47 23.99
CA SER A 84 -7.87 7.30 25.19
C SER A 84 -8.51 8.67 24.89
N GLY A 85 -8.57 9.04 23.60
CA GLY A 85 -8.88 10.38 23.15
C GLY A 85 -7.62 11.22 22.89
N LEU A 86 -7.76 12.22 22.05
CA LEU A 86 -6.67 13.14 21.73
C LEU A 86 -6.49 14.15 22.87
N GLN A 87 -5.23 14.48 23.16
CA GLN A 87 -4.84 15.53 24.11
C GLN A 87 -3.86 16.47 23.41
N GLY A 88 -4.09 17.77 23.53
CA GLY A 88 -3.28 18.77 22.83
C GLY A 88 -3.59 18.85 21.32
N PRO A 89 -2.75 19.59 20.56
CA PRO A 89 -2.88 19.69 19.10
C PRO A 89 -2.63 18.33 18.43
N ILE A 90 -3.14 18.18 17.21
CA ILE A 90 -2.79 17.04 16.35
C ILE A 90 -1.29 17.15 16.04
N ALA A 91 -0.58 16.05 16.23
CA ALA A 91 0.87 15.96 16.05
C ALA A 91 1.22 14.60 15.44
N PRO A 92 2.37 14.45 14.74
CA PRO A 92 2.78 13.22 14.07
C PRO A 92 3.32 12.20 15.09
N ILE A 93 2.46 11.79 16.03
CA ILE A 93 2.80 10.91 17.13
C ILE A 93 2.00 9.62 16.99
N SER A 94 2.73 8.52 16.92
CA SER A 94 2.19 7.17 16.97
C SER A 94 3.17 6.22 17.68
N ARG A 95 2.81 4.95 17.73
CA ARG A 95 3.76 3.88 18.07
C ARG A 95 4.88 3.81 17.03
N ASP A 96 6.04 3.30 17.42
CA ASP A 96 7.25 3.26 16.58
C ASP A 96 7.16 2.35 15.35
N ARG A 97 6.24 1.38 15.33
CA ARG A 97 6.11 0.37 14.25
C ARG A 97 4.70 0.33 13.67
N CYS A 98 4.23 1.46 13.15
CA CYS A 98 3.01 1.53 12.35
C CYS A 98 3.31 1.31 10.86
N ASP A 99 2.27 1.19 10.04
CA ASP A 99 2.34 0.73 8.64
C ASP A 99 3.13 1.66 7.71
N PHE A 100 3.25 2.93 8.07
CA PHE A 100 3.93 3.97 7.30
C PHE A 100 4.85 4.80 8.20
N GLY A 101 5.36 4.20 9.28
CA GLY A 101 6.25 4.84 10.24
C GLY A 101 5.52 5.67 11.29
N ARG A 102 6.22 6.66 11.85
CA ARG A 102 5.64 7.54 12.87
C ARG A 102 4.80 8.63 12.21
N GLY A 103 3.57 8.83 12.67
CA GLY A 103 2.71 9.89 12.15
C GLY A 103 1.31 9.90 12.74
N PHE A 104 0.47 10.82 12.29
CA PHE A 104 -0.93 10.88 12.67
C PHE A 104 -1.81 10.14 11.65
N TYR A 105 -2.36 9.00 12.06
CA TYR A 105 -3.07 8.07 11.19
C TYR A 105 -4.56 8.38 11.07
N MET A 106 -5.05 8.44 9.85
CA MET A 106 -6.45 8.66 9.50
C MET A 106 -6.85 7.74 8.35
N GLY A 107 -8.15 7.46 8.19
CA GLY A 107 -8.64 6.62 7.11
C GLY A 107 -9.92 7.14 6.48
N THR A 108 -10.20 6.76 5.23
CA THR A 108 -11.46 7.08 4.54
C THR A 108 -12.64 6.28 5.08
N GLU A 109 -12.38 5.09 5.64
CA GLU A 109 -13.41 4.18 6.14
C GLU A 109 -13.66 4.35 7.62
N ARG A 110 -14.86 4.80 8.00
CA ARG A 110 -15.25 5.01 9.39
C ARG A 110 -15.19 3.74 10.25
N LEU A 111 -15.50 2.58 9.66
CA LEU A 111 -15.56 1.31 10.41
C LEU A 111 -14.19 0.82 10.87
N GLN A 112 -13.12 1.09 10.10
CA GLN A 112 -11.77 0.64 10.43
C GLN A 112 -11.27 1.19 11.79
N PRO A 113 -11.24 2.50 12.06
CA PRO A 113 -10.82 3.00 13.37
C PRO A 113 -11.74 2.53 14.50
N LEU A 114 -13.03 2.31 14.23
CA LEU A 114 -13.99 1.79 15.22
C LEU A 114 -13.65 0.37 15.67
N THR A 115 -13.33 -0.54 14.75
CA THR A 115 -12.92 -1.92 15.12
C THR A 115 -11.60 -1.92 15.91
N LEU A 116 -10.68 -0.99 15.60
CA LEU A 116 -9.40 -0.88 16.32
C LEU A 116 -9.52 -0.38 17.77
N ILE A 117 -10.56 0.42 18.08
CA ILE A 117 -10.74 1.01 19.41
C ILE A 117 -11.91 0.40 20.21
N CYS A 118 -12.67 -0.53 19.63
CA CYS A 118 -13.85 -1.13 20.28
C CYS A 118 -13.54 -1.81 21.63
N ASN A 119 -12.31 -2.29 21.82
CA ASN A 119 -11.84 -2.90 23.07
C ASN A 119 -11.37 -1.90 24.14
N TYR A 120 -11.36 -0.60 23.86
CA TYR A 120 -10.82 0.43 24.76
C TYR A 120 -11.97 1.28 25.32
N PRO A 121 -12.36 1.16 26.60
CA PRO A 121 -13.51 1.86 27.17
C PRO A 121 -13.46 3.40 27.00
N ALA A 122 -12.26 3.98 27.05
CA ALA A 122 -12.04 5.41 26.82
C ALA A 122 -11.90 5.79 25.32
N GLY A 123 -12.12 4.82 24.43
CA GLY A 123 -12.00 4.96 22.98
C GLY A 123 -12.97 5.98 22.41
N LYS A 124 -12.47 6.83 21.51
CA LYS A 124 -13.22 7.91 20.86
C LYS A 124 -12.95 7.90 19.37
N LEU A 125 -14.01 8.03 18.58
CA LEU A 125 -13.94 8.24 17.15
C LEU A 125 -13.92 9.75 16.88
N TYR A 126 -13.05 10.18 15.97
CA TYR A 126 -12.99 11.55 15.49
C TYR A 126 -13.28 11.57 14.00
N THR A 127 -14.15 12.50 13.60
CA THR A 127 -14.30 12.89 12.19
C THR A 127 -13.46 14.14 11.98
N LEU A 128 -12.59 14.09 10.99
CA LEU A 128 -11.56 15.06 10.73
C LEU A 128 -11.72 15.62 9.32
N GLN A 129 -11.28 16.85 9.13
CA GLN A 129 -11.06 17.45 7.83
C GLN A 129 -9.56 17.68 7.67
N ALA A 130 -8.97 17.22 6.58
CA ALA A 130 -7.58 17.50 6.24
C ALA A 130 -7.53 18.30 4.93
N ASP A 131 -6.87 19.46 4.97
CA ASP A 131 -6.54 20.23 3.78
C ASP A 131 -5.19 19.76 3.23
N LEU A 132 -5.16 19.28 1.98
CA LEU A 132 -3.96 18.72 1.36
C LEU A 132 -3.10 19.78 0.65
N THR A 133 -3.60 21.02 0.58
CA THR A 133 -2.95 22.11 -0.15
C THR A 133 -1.52 22.31 0.31
N GLY A 134 -0.60 22.34 -0.67
CA GLY A 134 0.82 22.62 -0.44
C GLY A 134 1.60 21.52 0.29
N LEU A 135 0.99 20.34 0.54
CA LEU A 135 1.69 19.19 1.11
C LEU A 135 2.43 18.39 0.02
N LYS A 136 3.63 17.92 0.33
CA LYS A 136 4.31 16.90 -0.49
C LYS A 136 3.81 15.52 -0.06
N ILE A 137 3.08 14.84 -0.94
CA ILE A 137 2.36 13.62 -0.59
C ILE A 137 2.98 12.44 -1.33
N LEU A 138 3.38 11.39 -0.62
CA LEU A 138 3.67 10.09 -1.22
C LEU A 138 2.36 9.30 -1.35
N ASP A 139 1.81 9.19 -2.55
CA ASP A 139 0.66 8.31 -2.84
C ASP A 139 1.18 6.96 -3.31
N VAL A 140 0.86 5.90 -2.58
CA VAL A 140 1.34 4.54 -2.78
C VAL A 140 0.16 3.64 -3.11
N GLU A 141 0.09 3.20 -4.37
CA GLU A 141 -0.95 2.27 -4.80
C GLU A 141 -0.73 0.84 -4.29
N VAL A 142 -1.76 -0.01 -4.33
CA VAL A 142 -1.62 -1.44 -3.95
C VAL A 142 -0.61 -2.11 -4.89
N SER A 143 0.58 -2.40 -4.37
CA SER A 143 1.68 -3.02 -5.10
C SER A 143 2.61 -3.77 -4.15
N LEU A 144 3.67 -4.35 -4.70
CA LEU A 144 4.74 -4.93 -3.88
C LEU A 144 5.46 -3.82 -3.08
N ASP A 145 5.63 -2.63 -3.65
CA ASP A 145 6.21 -1.49 -2.92
C ASP A 145 5.41 -1.10 -1.69
N TRP A 146 4.08 -1.08 -1.81
CA TRP A 146 3.22 -0.81 -0.66
C TRP A 146 3.47 -1.83 0.47
N ALA A 147 3.58 -3.11 0.13
CA ALA A 147 3.86 -4.15 1.11
C ALA A 147 5.27 -4.04 1.69
N LEU A 148 6.27 -3.70 0.87
CA LEU A 148 7.66 -3.54 1.30
C LEU A 148 7.89 -2.26 2.12
N LEU A 149 7.17 -1.18 1.82
CA LEU A 149 7.16 0.04 2.65
C LEU A 149 6.56 -0.25 4.03
N ILE A 150 5.50 -1.07 4.10
CA ILE A 150 4.95 -1.55 5.37
C ILE A 150 5.94 -2.43 6.11
N ALA A 151 6.58 -3.36 5.40
CA ALA A 151 7.61 -4.23 5.96
C ALA A 151 8.75 -3.41 6.56
N PHE A 152 9.23 -2.39 5.85
CA PHE A 152 10.26 -1.46 6.31
C PHE A 152 9.81 -0.74 7.59
N SER A 153 8.63 -0.11 7.54
CA SER A 153 8.08 0.67 8.66
C SER A 153 7.83 -0.16 9.92
N ARG A 154 7.53 -1.46 9.76
CA ARG A 154 7.35 -2.42 10.86
C ARG A 154 8.66 -3.08 11.32
N GLY A 155 9.79 -2.77 10.68
CA GLY A 155 11.11 -3.31 11.00
C GLY A 155 11.35 -4.75 10.51
N LYS A 156 10.60 -5.21 9.53
CA LYS A 156 10.77 -6.55 8.91
C LYS A 156 11.96 -6.60 7.94
N LEU A 157 12.50 -5.44 7.52
CA LEU A 157 13.68 -5.33 6.65
C LEU A 157 15.01 -5.19 7.42
N GLU A 158 14.99 -5.21 8.76
CA GLU A 158 16.21 -4.99 9.56
C GLU A 158 17.30 -6.04 9.33
N SER A 159 16.95 -7.25 8.87
CA SER A 159 17.94 -8.29 8.53
C SER A 159 18.81 -7.93 7.33
N VAL A 160 18.33 -7.05 6.44
CA VAL A 160 19.04 -6.59 5.25
C VAL A 160 19.46 -5.13 5.37
N LYS A 161 19.63 -4.62 6.60
CA LYS A 161 20.01 -3.23 6.84
C LYS A 161 21.33 -2.88 6.12
N GLY A 162 21.27 -1.83 5.30
CA GLY A 162 22.40 -1.35 4.50
C GLY A 162 22.38 -1.78 3.03
N SER A 163 21.54 -2.75 2.66
CA SER A 163 21.32 -3.14 1.25
C SER A 163 20.68 -2.02 0.42
N GLN A 164 20.72 -2.16 -0.90
CA GLN A 164 20.06 -1.24 -1.81
C GLN A 164 18.54 -1.19 -1.56
N ILE A 165 17.90 -2.35 -1.37
CA ILE A 165 16.47 -2.42 -1.07
C ILE A 165 16.11 -1.73 0.25
N TYR A 166 16.92 -1.85 1.30
CA TYR A 166 16.68 -1.14 2.56
C TYR A 166 16.76 0.37 2.36
N GLN A 167 17.80 0.85 1.68
CA GLN A 167 17.99 2.28 1.42
C GLN A 167 16.87 2.86 0.55
N GLN A 168 16.38 2.10 -0.44
CA GLN A 168 15.26 2.48 -1.28
C GLN A 168 14.00 2.80 -0.46
N TYR A 169 13.57 1.88 0.42
CA TYR A 169 12.36 2.10 1.22
C TYR A 169 12.58 3.11 2.37
N ALA A 170 13.81 3.24 2.89
CA ALA A 170 14.16 4.28 3.84
C ALA A 170 14.03 5.69 3.25
N ALA A 171 14.43 5.87 1.98
CA ALA A 171 14.34 7.15 1.28
C ALA A 171 12.96 7.43 0.68
N MET A 172 12.08 6.42 0.56
CA MET A 172 10.84 6.52 -0.21
C MET A 172 9.88 7.60 0.30
N ALA A 173 9.72 7.73 1.63
CA ALA A 173 8.88 8.76 2.25
C ALA A 173 9.67 10.01 2.68
N GLU A 174 10.97 10.09 2.36
CA GLU A 174 11.84 11.15 2.85
C GLU A 174 11.41 12.53 2.32
N GLY A 175 11.33 13.48 3.25
CA GLY A 175 10.89 14.85 2.98
C GLY A 175 9.42 14.98 2.56
N CYS A 176 8.62 13.91 2.63
CA CYS A 176 7.17 14.00 2.42
C CYS A 176 6.45 14.45 3.69
N ASP A 177 5.42 15.26 3.51
CA ASP A 177 4.56 15.74 4.59
C ASP A 177 3.49 14.70 4.97
N MET A 178 3.08 13.89 4.00
CA MET A 178 2.01 12.91 4.16
C MET A 178 2.26 11.66 3.30
N VAL A 179 1.82 10.51 3.78
CA VAL A 179 1.72 9.27 3.01
C VAL A 179 0.25 8.92 2.84
N ILE A 180 -0.14 8.62 1.61
CA ILE A 180 -1.44 8.05 1.28
C ILE A 180 -1.19 6.63 0.77
N GLY A 181 -1.87 5.65 1.35
CA GLY A 181 -1.79 4.27 0.90
C GLY A 181 -3.07 3.53 1.24
N TYR A 182 -3.14 2.23 0.97
CA TYR A 182 -4.33 1.45 1.31
C TYR A 182 -4.33 1.02 2.78
N ILE A 183 -5.53 0.94 3.35
CA ILE A 183 -5.76 0.45 4.71
C ILE A 183 -5.39 -1.04 4.78
N ALA A 184 -4.48 -1.38 5.70
CA ALA A 184 -4.31 -2.76 6.15
C ALA A 184 -5.29 -3.07 7.29
N ASP A 185 -6.52 -3.47 6.95
CA ASP A 185 -7.53 -3.91 7.93
C ASP A 185 -7.20 -5.27 8.57
N ASP A 186 -8.07 -5.78 9.45
CA ASP A 186 -7.92 -7.09 10.10
C ASP A 186 -7.69 -8.26 9.11
N ARG A 187 -8.24 -8.18 7.90
CA ARG A 187 -8.07 -9.20 6.84
C ARG A 187 -6.70 -9.08 6.21
N MET A 188 -6.37 -7.87 5.80
CA MET A 188 -5.12 -7.53 5.11
C MET A 188 -3.90 -7.82 5.98
N PHE A 189 -4.01 -7.58 7.28
CA PHE A 189 -2.96 -7.89 8.23
C PHE A 189 -2.55 -9.36 8.18
N VAL A 190 -3.52 -10.29 8.09
CA VAL A 190 -3.24 -11.73 8.01
C VAL A 190 -2.48 -12.06 6.72
N VAL A 191 -2.94 -11.54 5.58
CA VAL A 191 -2.30 -11.79 4.27
C VAL A 191 -0.87 -11.24 4.24
N LEU A 192 -0.66 -10.02 4.72
CA LEU A 192 0.66 -9.40 4.79
C LEU A 192 1.61 -10.17 5.71
N ASP A 193 1.15 -10.60 6.89
CA ASP A 193 2.00 -11.34 7.83
C ASP A 193 2.44 -12.68 7.26
N ARG A 194 1.52 -13.40 6.59
CA ARG A 194 1.87 -14.63 5.84
C ARG A 194 2.91 -14.39 4.77
N PHE A 195 2.82 -13.27 4.04
CA PHE A 195 3.84 -12.92 3.04
C PHE A 195 5.19 -12.67 3.71
N PHE A 196 5.23 -11.83 4.75
CA PHE A 196 6.47 -11.50 5.47
C PHE A 196 7.09 -12.71 6.18
N ASN A 197 6.30 -13.72 6.54
CA ASN A 197 6.78 -14.96 7.14
C ASN A 197 7.12 -16.06 6.10
N GLY A 198 7.03 -15.75 4.79
CA GLY A 198 7.39 -16.69 3.72
C GLY A 198 6.37 -17.80 3.46
N GLU A 199 5.12 -17.62 3.91
CA GLU A 199 4.04 -18.59 3.67
C GLU A 199 3.37 -18.40 2.31
N ILE A 200 3.42 -17.17 1.75
CA ILE A 200 2.91 -16.83 0.42
C ILE A 200 3.93 -16.02 -0.37
N THR A 201 3.77 -16.02 -1.69
CA THR A 201 4.58 -15.23 -2.62
C THR A 201 4.00 -13.84 -2.87
N ASP A 202 4.78 -12.96 -3.49
CA ASP A 202 4.34 -11.63 -3.94
C ASP A 202 3.12 -11.69 -4.88
N LEU A 203 3.05 -12.65 -5.80
CA LEU A 203 1.88 -12.80 -6.68
C LEU A 203 0.63 -13.21 -5.90
N ALA A 204 0.75 -14.16 -4.98
CA ALA A 204 -0.37 -14.55 -4.11
C ALA A 204 -0.82 -13.37 -3.23
N LEU A 205 0.12 -12.57 -2.71
CA LEU A 205 -0.19 -11.33 -2.03
C LEU A 205 -1.00 -10.40 -2.96
N ILE A 206 -0.48 -10.02 -4.12
CA ILE A 206 -1.14 -9.04 -5.02
C ILE A 206 -2.55 -9.50 -5.45
N HIS A 207 -2.74 -10.79 -5.72
CA HIS A 207 -4.06 -11.34 -6.02
C HIS A 207 -5.01 -11.24 -4.83
N SER A 208 -4.52 -11.44 -3.61
CA SER A 208 -5.30 -11.26 -2.38
C SER A 208 -5.69 -9.79 -2.18
N LEU A 209 -4.76 -8.87 -2.42
CA LEU A 209 -4.99 -7.43 -2.27
C LEU A 209 -6.01 -6.93 -3.31
N SER A 210 -5.92 -7.40 -4.56
CA SER A 210 -6.79 -6.97 -5.67
C SER A 210 -8.26 -7.37 -5.47
N ALA A 211 -8.54 -8.43 -4.70
CA ALA A 211 -9.90 -8.88 -4.43
C ALA A 211 -10.61 -8.03 -3.35
N LEU A 212 -9.87 -7.15 -2.66
CA LEU A 212 -10.37 -6.41 -1.51
C LEU A 212 -10.67 -4.97 -1.89
N LYS A 213 -11.89 -4.51 -1.59
CA LYS A 213 -12.23 -3.08 -1.64
C LYS A 213 -11.68 -2.41 -0.38
N LEU A 214 -10.56 -1.73 -0.54
CA LEU A 214 -9.83 -1.11 0.56
C LEU A 214 -10.06 0.40 0.54
N GLY A 215 -10.28 0.98 1.73
CA GLY A 215 -10.18 2.43 1.89
C GLY A 215 -8.73 2.90 1.83
N LYS A 216 -8.55 4.21 1.67
CA LYS A 216 -7.24 4.84 1.75
C LYS A 216 -6.95 5.29 3.19
N GLN A 217 -5.69 5.16 3.58
CA GLN A 217 -5.10 5.62 4.83
C GLN A 217 -4.26 6.85 4.52
N TYR A 218 -4.44 7.89 5.32
CA TYR A 218 -3.72 9.15 5.24
C TYR A 218 -2.91 9.30 6.52
N VAL A 219 -1.60 9.46 6.38
CA VAL A 219 -0.68 9.55 7.51
C VAL A 219 0.08 10.86 7.43
N ALA A 220 -0.24 11.79 8.33
CA ALA A 220 0.51 13.03 8.44
C ALA A 220 1.84 12.77 9.17
N LEU A 221 2.96 13.03 8.48
CA LEU A 221 4.31 12.76 8.97
C LEU A 221 4.95 13.98 9.63
N THR A 222 4.52 15.18 9.26
CA THR A 222 5.11 16.45 9.71
C THR A 222 4.13 17.29 10.51
N GLU A 223 4.66 18.21 11.33
CA GLU A 223 3.86 19.21 12.03
C GLU A 223 3.08 20.11 11.06
N LYS A 224 3.67 20.40 9.89
CA LYS A 224 3.00 21.13 8.80
C LYS A 224 1.72 20.42 8.38
N ALA A 225 1.79 19.13 8.03
CA ALA A 225 0.61 18.35 7.67
C ALA A 225 -0.40 18.28 8.82
N CYS A 226 0.08 18.09 10.06
CA CYS A 226 -0.80 18.01 11.23
C CYS A 226 -1.56 19.33 11.51
N SER A 227 -0.92 20.48 11.30
CA SER A 227 -1.53 21.80 11.48
C SER A 227 -2.68 22.08 10.51
N GLN A 228 -2.74 21.36 9.39
CA GLN A 228 -3.79 21.45 8.37
C GLN A 228 -5.00 20.53 8.64
N ILE A 229 -4.99 19.80 9.77
CA ILE A 229 -6.07 18.88 10.16
C ILE A 229 -6.97 19.52 11.22
N LYS A 230 -8.28 19.50 10.98
CA LYS A 230 -9.31 20.03 11.89
C LYS A 230 -10.21 18.91 12.38
N ILE A 231 -10.53 18.93 13.68
CA ILE A 231 -11.53 18.04 14.27
C ILE A 231 -12.90 18.63 13.99
N LEU A 232 -13.74 17.91 13.24
CA LEU A 232 -15.12 18.30 12.96
C LEU A 232 -16.09 17.74 13.99
N ASP A 233 -15.88 16.49 14.41
CA ASP A 233 -16.77 15.80 15.34
C ASP A 233 -16.01 14.78 16.19
N LYS A 234 -16.56 14.47 17.35
CA LYS A 234 -16.02 13.56 18.35
C LYS A 234 -17.14 12.71 18.95
N GLN A 235 -17.05 11.41 18.75
CA GLN A 235 -18.08 10.45 19.16
C GLN A 235 -17.53 9.45 20.19
N HIS A 236 -18.37 9.15 21.19
CA HIS A 236 -18.17 8.02 22.09
C HIS A 236 -18.80 6.76 21.49
N ILE A 237 -18.19 5.61 21.75
CA ILE A 237 -18.73 4.32 21.32
C ILE A 237 -19.55 3.72 22.45
N SER A 238 -20.83 3.48 22.18
CA SER A 238 -21.74 2.84 23.13
C SER A 238 -21.30 1.40 23.44
N LYS A 239 -21.79 0.84 24.56
CA LYS A 239 -21.50 -0.55 24.90
C LYS A 239 -22.05 -1.53 23.85
N GLU A 240 -23.24 -1.27 23.33
CA GLU A 240 -23.88 -2.09 22.30
C GLU A 240 -23.08 -2.05 20.99
N ASP A 241 -22.67 -0.86 20.55
CA ASP A 241 -21.85 -0.71 19.34
C ASP A 241 -20.52 -1.47 19.48
N ARG A 242 -19.89 -1.45 20.66
CA ARG A 242 -18.63 -2.18 20.90
C ARG A 242 -18.77 -3.67 20.66
N GLU A 243 -19.81 -4.30 21.21
CA GLU A 243 -20.03 -5.74 21.01
C GLU A 243 -20.27 -6.05 19.52
N SER A 244 -21.07 -5.23 18.84
CA SER A 244 -21.29 -5.39 17.40
C SER A 244 -20.01 -5.25 16.57
N LEU A 245 -19.10 -4.35 16.97
CA LEU A 245 -17.83 -4.10 16.30
C LEU A 245 -16.82 -5.23 16.53
N LYS A 246 -16.80 -5.84 17.73
CA LYS A 246 -15.96 -7.00 18.02
C LYS A 246 -16.32 -8.18 17.13
N ILE A 247 -17.62 -8.51 17.05
CA ILE A 247 -18.13 -9.59 16.18
C ILE A 247 -17.72 -9.33 14.71
N LYS A 248 -17.85 -8.09 14.24
CA LYS A 248 -17.42 -7.72 12.88
C LYS A 248 -15.91 -7.88 12.68
N SER A 249 -15.08 -7.47 13.64
CA SER A 249 -13.61 -7.63 13.57
C SER A 249 -13.21 -9.10 13.49
N GLU A 250 -13.84 -9.97 14.29
CA GLU A 250 -13.59 -11.41 14.28
C GLU A 250 -14.02 -12.06 12.96
N ALA A 251 -15.22 -11.74 12.46
CA ALA A 251 -15.71 -12.21 11.17
C ALA A 251 -14.80 -11.75 10.03
N ASN A 252 -14.33 -10.50 10.06
CA ASN A 252 -13.36 -10.00 9.10
C ASN A 252 -12.08 -10.81 9.16
N ARG A 253 -11.48 -11.01 10.34
CA ARG A 253 -10.25 -11.81 10.48
C ARG A 253 -10.42 -13.24 9.93
N ALA A 254 -11.53 -13.90 10.24
CA ALA A 254 -11.84 -15.24 9.73
C ALA A 254 -11.93 -15.27 8.19
N ASN A 255 -12.61 -14.27 7.59
CA ASN A 255 -12.69 -14.14 6.13
C ASN A 255 -11.30 -13.89 5.50
N GLY A 256 -10.43 -13.13 6.18
CA GLY A 256 -9.06 -12.89 5.74
C GLY A 256 -8.22 -14.16 5.69
N ILE A 257 -8.35 -15.02 6.72
CA ILE A 257 -7.70 -16.33 6.76
C ILE A 257 -8.20 -17.22 5.62
N ALA A 258 -9.52 -17.29 5.42
CA ALA A 258 -10.12 -18.11 4.36
C ALA A 258 -9.66 -17.67 2.96
N LEU A 259 -9.64 -16.35 2.70
CA LEU A 259 -9.16 -15.77 1.44
C LEU A 259 -7.68 -16.10 1.23
N ALA A 260 -6.85 -15.92 2.26
CA ALA A 260 -5.43 -16.24 2.19
C ALA A 260 -5.24 -17.74 1.86
N ASP A 261 -5.96 -18.64 2.52
CA ASP A 261 -5.89 -20.09 2.27
C ASP A 261 -6.31 -20.47 0.84
N GLU A 262 -7.36 -19.84 0.31
CA GLU A 262 -7.83 -20.07 -1.05
C GLU A 262 -6.77 -19.65 -2.09
N ILE A 263 -6.23 -18.44 -1.93
CA ILE A 263 -5.24 -17.88 -2.87
C ILE A 263 -3.89 -18.60 -2.75
N CYS A 264 -3.49 -18.99 -1.54
CA CYS A 264 -2.35 -19.88 -1.29
C CYS A 264 -2.47 -21.16 -2.11
N ARG A 265 -3.65 -21.78 -2.19
CA ARG A 265 -3.84 -23.02 -2.95
C ARG A 265 -3.73 -22.79 -4.45
N LYS A 266 -4.23 -21.66 -4.94
CA LYS A 266 -4.26 -21.33 -6.37
C LYS A 266 -2.90 -20.90 -6.93
N TYR A 267 -2.11 -20.16 -6.16
CA TYR A 267 -0.84 -19.55 -6.62
C TYR A 267 0.40 -20.03 -5.86
N ARG A 268 0.33 -21.18 -5.19
CA ARG A 268 1.33 -21.70 -4.23
C ARG A 268 2.80 -21.65 -4.69
N ARG A 269 3.05 -21.73 -6.00
CA ARG A 269 4.41 -21.85 -6.58
C ARG A 269 4.72 -20.75 -7.61
N GLU A 270 3.89 -19.71 -7.66
CA GLU A 270 4.06 -18.62 -8.61
C GLU A 270 4.54 -17.37 -7.87
N GLY A 271 5.56 -16.69 -8.40
CA GLY A 271 6.13 -15.50 -7.79
C GLY A 271 7.34 -15.80 -6.92
N ARG A 272 7.71 -14.86 -6.05
CA ARG A 272 8.84 -14.94 -5.14
C ARG A 272 8.38 -14.79 -3.70
N PHE A 273 9.01 -15.53 -2.81
CA PHE A 273 8.86 -15.36 -1.37
C PHE A 273 9.55 -14.08 -0.90
N PHE A 274 9.14 -13.60 0.28
CA PHE A 274 9.67 -12.37 0.84
C PHE A 274 11.20 -12.41 0.99
N ASP A 275 11.78 -13.52 1.47
CA ASP A 275 13.22 -13.67 1.63
C ASP A 275 13.98 -13.73 0.28
N GLU A 276 13.38 -14.33 -0.75
CA GLU A 276 13.93 -14.32 -2.11
C GLU A 276 13.96 -12.91 -2.72
N ILE A 277 12.94 -12.10 -2.42
CA ILE A 277 12.88 -10.69 -2.84
C ILE A 277 13.95 -9.88 -2.12
N LEU A 278 14.11 -10.07 -0.81
CA LEU A 278 15.13 -9.38 -0.04
C LEU A 278 16.54 -9.74 -0.54
N LYS A 279 16.86 -11.02 -0.75
CA LYS A 279 18.15 -11.47 -1.30
C LYS A 279 18.45 -10.93 -2.69
N ALA A 280 17.43 -10.74 -3.53
CA ALA A 280 17.60 -10.18 -4.87
C ALA A 280 17.87 -8.67 -4.85
N GLY A 281 17.58 -7.97 -3.74
CA GLY A 281 17.80 -6.54 -3.56
C GLY A 281 18.96 -6.20 -2.62
N GLU A 282 19.71 -7.21 -2.17
CA GLU A 282 21.03 -7.08 -1.53
C GLU A 282 22.10 -6.68 -2.56
#